data_AF-A0A6V8DTV8-F1
#
_entry.id   AF-A0A6V8DTV8-F1
#
_cell.length_a   1.000
_cell.length_b   1.000
_cell.length_c   1.000
_cell.angle_alpha   90.00
_cell.angle_beta   90.00
_cell.angle_gamma   90.00
#
_symmetry.space_group_name_H-M   'P 1'
#
loop_
_entity.id
_entity.type
_entity.pdbx_description
1 polymer ?
#
loop_
_entity_poly.entity_id
_entity_poly.type
_entity_poly.pdbx_seq_one_letter_code
_entity_poly.pdbx_strand_id
1 'polypeptide(L)'
;MRELVIDGESLTISDVVETGFGRTRVSLSDDARKKMKDSRIGIDEILESGKTTYGINTGFGALSSVSIDSDKLEVLQANLIRSHACGIGDEMENEHTLMMMLIRANTLCRGNSGARPIVVDTL
;
A
#
# COMPACT_ATOMS: atom_id res chain seq x y z
N MET A 1 -13.73 -16.53 -15.38
CA MET A 1 -12.99 -15.86 -14.29
C MET A 1 -14.02 -15.15 -13.43
N ARG A 2 -13.99 -15.35 -12.11
CA ARG A 2 -14.97 -14.75 -11.18
C ARG A 2 -14.60 -13.28 -10.96
N GLU A 3 -15.55 -12.37 -10.97
CA GLU A 3 -15.29 -10.98 -10.58
C GLU A 3 -15.24 -10.87 -9.05
N LEU A 4 -14.26 -10.14 -8.51
CA LEU A 4 -14.12 -9.80 -7.10
C LEU A 4 -13.89 -8.31 -6.99
N VAL A 5 -14.75 -7.62 -6.25
CA VAL A 5 -14.58 -6.21 -5.94
C VAL A 5 -14.06 -6.09 -4.52
N ILE A 6 -12.85 -5.56 -4.34
CA ILE A 6 -12.28 -5.32 -3.01
C ILE A 6 -12.72 -3.96 -2.46
N ASP A 7 -13.07 -3.93 -1.18
CA ASP A 7 -13.62 -2.77 -0.47
C ASP A 7 -12.91 -2.47 0.87
N GLY A 8 -11.98 -3.33 1.27
CA GLY A 8 -11.23 -3.25 2.52
C GLY A 8 -11.81 -4.03 3.70
N GLU A 9 -13.01 -4.60 3.58
CA GLU A 9 -13.75 -5.17 4.72
C GLU A 9 -14.31 -6.58 4.43
N SER A 10 -14.67 -6.90 3.17
CA SER A 10 -15.42 -8.13 2.83
C SER A 10 -14.59 -9.26 2.24
N LEU A 11 -13.28 -9.07 2.04
CA LEU A 11 -12.39 -10.10 1.46
C LEU A 11 -12.35 -11.37 2.32
N THR A 12 -12.64 -12.52 1.72
CA THR A 12 -12.59 -13.82 2.40
C THR A 12 -11.31 -14.61 2.08
N ILE A 13 -11.00 -15.62 2.91
CA ILE A 13 -9.90 -16.56 2.64
C ILE A 13 -10.09 -17.28 1.30
N SER A 14 -11.33 -17.66 0.96
CA SER A 14 -11.64 -18.31 -0.31
C SER A 14 -11.28 -17.41 -1.50
N ASP A 15 -11.59 -16.12 -1.41
CA ASP A 15 -11.27 -15.15 -2.46
C ASP A 15 -9.77 -15.01 -2.68
N VAL A 16 -9.00 -15.02 -1.60
CA VAL A 16 -7.53 -14.99 -1.64
C VAL A 16 -6.99 -16.21 -2.37
N VAL A 17 -7.41 -17.41 -1.95
CA VAL A 17 -6.95 -18.67 -2.53
C VAL A 17 -7.32 -18.77 -4.02
N GLU A 18 -8.56 -18.46 -4.39
CA GLU A 18 -9.00 -18.51 -5.79
C GLU A 18 -8.28 -17.48 -6.67
N THR A 19 -7.94 -16.31 -6.11
CA THR A 19 -7.15 -15.31 -6.83
C THR A 19 -5.71 -15.78 -7.05
N GLY A 20 -5.07 -16.39 -6.04
CA GLY A 20 -3.74 -16.97 -6.18
C GLY A 20 -3.65 -18.02 -7.31
N PHE A 21 -4.72 -18.78 -7.52
CA PHE A 21 -4.84 -19.72 -8.64
C PHE A 21 -5.29 -19.09 -9.97
N GLY A 22 -5.34 -17.77 -10.07
CA GLY A 22 -5.69 -17.04 -11.31
C GLY A 22 -7.15 -17.18 -11.74
N ARG A 23 -8.07 -17.53 -10.83
CA ARG A 23 -9.49 -17.77 -11.15
C ARG A 23 -10.37 -16.54 -10.97
N THR A 24 -9.79 -15.47 -10.44
CA THR A 24 -10.50 -14.23 -10.08
C THR A 24 -9.95 -13.05 -10.86
N ARG A 25 -10.84 -12.15 -11.28
CA ARG A 25 -10.51 -10.81 -11.76
C ARG A 25 -10.85 -9.82 -10.66
N VAL A 26 -9.85 -9.08 -10.20
CA VAL A 26 -9.99 -8.17 -9.07
C VAL A 26 -10.21 -6.74 -9.57
N SER A 27 -11.13 -6.01 -8.94
CA SER A 27 -11.32 -4.57 -9.15
C SER A 27 -11.53 -3.85 -7.83
N LEU A 28 -11.26 -2.54 -7.81
CA LEU A 28 -11.41 -1.67 -6.64
C LEU A 28 -12.81 -1.06 -6.61
N SER A 29 -13.52 -1.14 -5.47
CA SER A 29 -14.83 -0.48 -5.32
C SER A 29 -14.72 1.05 -5.35
N ASP A 30 -15.76 1.72 -5.86
CA ASP A 30 -15.81 3.19 -5.89
C ASP A 30 -15.78 3.81 -4.48
N ASP A 31 -16.44 3.17 -3.51
CA ASP A 31 -16.44 3.61 -2.11
C ASP A 31 -15.04 3.50 -1.49
N ALA A 32 -14.32 2.40 -1.72
CA ALA A 32 -12.94 2.27 -1.26
C ALA A 32 -12.02 3.27 -1.95
N ARG A 33 -12.20 3.50 -3.26
CA ARG A 33 -11.48 4.53 -4.01
C ARG A 33 -11.69 5.91 -3.40
N LYS A 34 -12.92 6.23 -2.98
CA LYS A 34 -13.24 7.49 -2.28
C LYS A 34 -12.54 7.56 -0.93
N LYS A 35 -12.66 6.52 -0.08
CA LYS A 35 -11.98 6.45 1.22
C LYS A 35 -10.46 6.63 1.11
N MET A 36 -9.84 6.02 0.10
CA MET A 36 -8.41 6.19 -0.17
C MET A 36 -8.04 7.62 -0.57
N LYS A 37 -8.85 8.27 -1.41
CA LYS A 37 -8.65 9.69 -1.77
C LYS A 37 -8.78 10.59 -0.55
N ASP A 38 -9.82 10.40 0.27
CA ASP A 38 -10.04 11.18 1.48
C ASP A 38 -8.88 10.99 2.48
N SER A 39 -8.40 9.75 2.66
CA SER A 39 -7.20 9.43 3.45
C SER A 39 -5.96 10.18 2.97
N ARG A 40 -5.81 10.32 1.65
CA ARG A 40 -4.64 10.95 1.05
C ARG A 40 -4.57 12.44 1.35
N ILE A 41 -5.72 13.13 1.45
CA ILE A 41 -5.77 14.55 1.82
C ILE A 41 -5.04 14.80 3.15
N GLY A 42 -5.20 13.91 4.13
CA GLY A 42 -4.49 14.04 5.42
C GLY A 42 -2.97 13.95 5.30
N ILE A 43 -2.43 13.21 4.31
CA ILE A 43 -0.99 13.19 4.03
C ILE A 43 -0.55 14.53 3.42
N ASP A 44 -1.35 15.08 2.52
CA ASP A 44 -1.05 16.34 1.85
C ASP A 44 -1.07 17.50 2.87
N GLU A 45 -2.05 17.54 3.78
CA GLU A 45 -2.12 18.51 4.88
C GLU A 45 -0.92 18.39 5.85
N ILE A 46 -0.45 17.18 6.15
CA ILE A 46 0.76 16.97 6.97
C ILE A 46 1.99 17.57 6.29
N LEU A 47 2.13 17.36 4.98
CA LEU A 47 3.24 17.89 4.20
C LEU A 47 3.19 19.43 4.12
N GLU A 48 2.01 20.01 3.91
CA GLU A 48 1.81 21.47 3.86
C GLU A 48 2.03 22.14 5.21
N SER A 49 1.60 21.52 6.31
CA SER A 49 1.76 22.09 7.65
C SER A 49 3.20 22.06 8.18
N GLY A 50 4.09 21.30 7.53
CA GLY A 50 5.46 21.10 8.00
C GLY A 50 5.58 20.26 9.28
N LYS A 51 4.47 19.64 9.73
CA LYS A 51 4.46 18.81 10.94
C LYS A 51 5.34 17.58 10.75
N THR A 52 6.33 17.39 11.62
CA THR A 52 7.18 16.20 11.63
C THR A 52 6.33 14.95 11.94
N THR A 53 6.27 14.03 10.98
CA THR A 53 5.46 12.81 11.05
C THR A 53 6.24 11.62 10.53
N TYR A 54 6.28 10.55 11.33
CA TYR A 54 7.08 9.36 11.07
C TYR A 54 6.80 8.75 9.69
N GLY A 55 7.87 8.50 8.93
CA GLY A 55 7.80 7.85 7.62
C GLY A 55 7.19 8.70 6.50
N ILE A 56 6.78 9.94 6.80
CA ILE A 56 6.36 10.94 5.83
C ILE A 56 7.51 11.91 5.54
N ASN A 57 8.00 12.60 6.56
CA ASN A 57 9.10 13.57 6.48
C ASN A 57 10.19 13.35 7.54
N THR A 58 10.32 12.10 8.01
CA THR A 58 11.42 11.67 8.89
C THR A 58 12.21 10.53 8.27
N GLY A 59 13.39 10.24 8.81
CA GLY A 59 14.03 8.94 8.61
C GLY A 59 13.19 7.78 9.18
N PHE A 60 13.64 6.55 8.93
CA PHE A 60 12.97 5.31 9.37
C PHE A 60 13.76 4.63 10.50
N GLY A 61 13.07 3.88 11.36
CA GLY A 61 13.70 3.14 12.46
C GLY A 61 14.51 4.04 13.40
N ALA A 62 15.82 3.76 13.53
CA ALA A 62 16.74 4.55 14.37
C ALA A 62 16.86 6.02 13.96
N LEU A 63 16.49 6.37 12.72
CA LEU A 63 16.51 7.74 12.20
C LEU A 63 15.13 8.42 12.27
N SER A 64 14.18 7.87 13.03
CA SER A 64 12.81 8.42 13.19
C SER A 64 12.75 9.84 13.74
N SER A 65 13.79 10.29 14.46
CA SER A 65 13.89 11.67 14.97
C SER A 65 14.54 12.65 13.99
N VAL A 66 15.05 12.18 12.86
CA VAL A 66 15.71 13.02 11.84
C VAL A 66 14.68 13.50 10.85
N SER A 67 14.43 14.82 10.79
CA SER A 67 13.57 15.45 9.79
C SER A 67 14.24 15.48 8.41
N ILE A 68 13.46 15.34 7.36
CA ILE A 68 13.89 15.34 5.96
C ILE A 68 13.19 16.47 5.22
N ASP A 69 13.96 17.22 4.43
CA ASP A 69 13.45 18.31 3.61
C ASP A 69 12.47 17.80 2.53
N SER A 70 11.49 18.62 2.18
CA SER A 70 10.41 18.25 1.24
C SER A 70 10.91 17.84 -0.15
N ASP A 71 12.00 18.48 -0.62
CA ASP A 71 12.64 18.20 -1.91
C ASP A 71 13.38 16.84 -1.96
N LYS A 72 13.60 16.21 -0.80
CA LYS A 72 14.27 14.90 -0.68
C LYS A 72 13.30 13.74 -0.44
N LEU A 73 12.00 14.00 -0.26
CA LEU A 73 11.04 12.96 0.14
C LEU A 73 10.89 11.86 -0.92
N GLU A 74 10.95 12.19 -2.20
CA GLU A 74 10.89 11.18 -3.26
C GLU A 74 12.10 10.22 -3.18
N VAL A 75 13.30 10.77 -3.02
CA VAL A 75 14.53 10.00 -2.86
C VAL A 75 14.50 9.16 -1.58
N LEU A 76 13.99 9.73 -0.48
CA LEU A 76 13.80 9.02 0.78
C LEU A 76 12.93 7.77 0.62
N GLN A 77 11.77 7.89 -0.03
CA GLN A 77 10.84 6.77 -0.24
C GLN A 77 11.42 5.72 -1.19
N ALA A 78 12.16 6.12 -2.24
CA ALA A 78 12.86 5.17 -3.10
C ALA A 78 13.96 4.39 -2.34
N ASN A 79 14.70 5.08 -1.48
CA ASN A 79 15.75 4.47 -0.65
C ASN A 79 15.19 3.56 0.45
N LEU A 80 13.98 3.83 0.96
CA LEU A 80 13.29 2.92 1.87
C LEU A 80 13.14 1.55 1.23
N ILE A 81 12.57 1.48 0.03
CA ILE A 81 12.36 0.21 -0.68
C ILE A 81 13.70 -0.51 -0.92
N ARG A 82 14.72 0.22 -1.41
CA ARG A 82 16.05 -0.36 -1.69
C ARG A 82 16.75 -0.91 -0.45
N SER A 83 16.68 -0.18 0.67
CA SER A 83 17.34 -0.58 1.92
C SER A 83 16.63 -1.72 2.65
N HIS A 84 15.35 -1.97 2.35
CA HIS A 84 14.54 -3.02 2.98
C HIS A 84 14.31 -4.25 2.07
N ALA A 85 14.74 -4.19 0.81
CA ALA A 85 14.73 -5.31 -0.13
C ALA A 85 15.84 -6.32 0.20
N CYS A 86 15.80 -6.87 1.42
CA CYS A 86 16.81 -7.76 2.00
C CYS A 86 16.32 -9.21 2.11
N GLY A 87 15.33 -9.61 1.31
CA GLY A 87 14.86 -11.00 1.26
C GLY A 87 15.99 -11.94 0.80
N ILE A 88 16.09 -13.11 1.44
CA ILE A 88 17.08 -14.15 1.12
C ILE A 88 16.37 -15.52 1.08
N GLY A 89 17.03 -16.50 0.44
CA GLY A 89 16.48 -17.84 0.27
C GLY A 89 15.71 -17.98 -1.05
N ASP A 90 14.85 -18.99 -1.10
CA ASP A 90 14.08 -19.32 -2.30
C ASP A 90 12.98 -18.28 -2.57
N GLU A 91 12.67 -18.07 -3.85
CA GLU A 91 11.57 -17.23 -4.27
C GLU A 91 10.23 -17.81 -3.83
N MET A 92 9.31 -16.93 -3.42
CA MET A 92 7.95 -17.35 -3.11
C MET A 92 7.21 -17.70 -4.40
N GLU A 93 6.44 -18.80 -4.38
CA GLU A 93 5.63 -19.23 -5.53
C GLU A 93 4.69 -18.09 -5.99
N ASN A 94 4.42 -18.04 -7.30
CA ASN A 94 3.68 -16.94 -7.92
C ASN A 94 2.27 -16.79 -7.33
N GLU A 95 1.60 -17.90 -7.04
CA GLU A 95 0.29 -17.93 -6.41
C GLU A 95 0.30 -17.26 -5.04
N HIS A 96 1.30 -17.55 -4.20
CA HIS A 96 1.45 -16.97 -2.87
C HIS A 96 1.81 -15.48 -2.95
N THR A 97 2.62 -15.08 -3.94
CA THR A 97 2.91 -13.66 -4.23
C THR A 97 1.64 -12.89 -4.57
N LEU A 98 0.78 -13.45 -5.43
CA LEU A 98 -0.48 -12.84 -5.81
C LEU A 98 -1.47 -12.77 -4.63
N MET A 99 -1.52 -13.80 -3.78
CA MET A 99 -2.31 -13.78 -2.54
C MET A 99 -1.86 -12.66 -1.60
N MET A 100 -0.54 -12.50 -1.40
CA MET A 100 0.03 -11.43 -0.59
C MET A 100 -0.31 -10.04 -1.16
N MET A 101 -0.18 -9.86 -2.47
CA MET A 101 -0.54 -8.61 -3.15
C MET A 101 -2.01 -8.27 -2.97
N LEU A 102 -2.93 -9.24 -3.13
CA LEU A 102 -4.37 -9.04 -2.93
C LEU A 102 -4.71 -8.63 -1.49
N ILE A 103 -4.12 -9.32 -0.49
CA ILE A 103 -4.33 -8.98 0.92
C ILE A 103 -3.86 -7.54 1.19
N ARG A 104 -2.71 -7.15 0.64
CA ARG A 104 -2.19 -5.79 0.79
C ARG A 104 -3.06 -4.76 0.08
N ALA A 105 -3.50 -5.04 -1.14
CA ALA A 105 -4.41 -4.19 -1.89
C ALA A 105 -5.70 -3.94 -1.12
N ASN A 106 -6.35 -5.00 -0.61
CA ASN A 106 -7.56 -4.87 0.20
C ASN A 106 -7.29 -4.11 1.51
N THR A 107 -6.14 -4.30 2.16
CA THR A 107 -5.78 -3.51 3.35
C THR A 107 -5.72 -2.00 3.06
N LEU A 108 -5.17 -1.61 1.90
CA LEU A 108 -5.10 -0.20 1.49
C LEU A 108 -6.49 0.40 1.20
N CYS A 109 -7.44 -0.43 0.73
CA CYS A 109 -8.82 -0.03 0.44
C CYS A 109 -9.57 0.53 1.66
N ARG A 110 -9.14 0.18 2.89
CA ARG A 110 -9.72 0.69 4.13
C ARG A 110 -9.59 2.21 4.29
N GLY A 111 -8.68 2.86 3.55
CA GLY A 111 -8.55 4.32 3.56
C GLY A 111 -7.95 4.90 4.84
N ASN A 112 -7.04 4.15 5.48
CA ASN A 112 -6.33 4.61 6.70
C ASN A 112 -4.81 4.73 6.50
N SER A 113 -4.33 4.58 5.26
CA SER A 113 -2.88 4.53 4.94
C SER A 113 -2.38 5.72 4.14
N GLY A 114 -3.25 6.63 3.70
CA GLY A 114 -2.85 7.75 2.85
C GLY A 114 -2.32 7.35 1.46
N ALA A 115 -2.56 6.11 1.05
CA ALA A 115 -2.12 5.59 -0.23
C ALA A 115 -2.99 6.12 -1.38
N ARG A 116 -2.37 6.44 -2.51
CA ARG A 116 -3.09 6.85 -3.72
C ARG A 116 -3.81 5.63 -4.33
N PRO A 117 -5.04 5.74 -4.83
CA PRO A 117 -5.75 4.64 -5.48
C PRO A 117 -4.97 3.94 -6.60
N ILE A 118 -4.18 4.70 -7.37
CA ILE A 118 -3.33 4.17 -8.45
C ILE A 118 -2.38 3.06 -7.98
N VAL A 119 -1.99 3.06 -6.69
CA VAL A 119 -1.15 1.99 -6.12
C VAL A 119 -1.91 0.68 -6.12
N VAL A 120 -3.19 0.67 -5.74
CA VAL A 120 -4.04 -0.52 -5.78
C VAL A 120 -4.38 -0.89 -7.23
N ASP A 121 -4.60 0.10 -8.11
CA ASP A 121 -4.86 -0.15 -9.53
C ASP A 121 -3.66 -0.78 -10.28
N THR A 122 -2.45 -0.72 -9.69
CA THR A 122 -1.21 -1.28 -10.27
C THR A 122 -0.88 -2.69 -9.74
N LEU A 123 -1.48 -3.09 -8.61
CA LEU A 123 -1.30 -4.42 -8.00
C LEU A 123 -2.18 -5.45 -8.71
#